data_AF-A0A6J8C5S0-F1
#
_entry.id   AF-A0A6J8C5S0-F1
#
_cell.length_a   1.000
_cell.length_b   1.000
_cell.length_c   1.000
_cell.angle_alpha   90.00
_cell.angle_beta   90.00
_cell.angle_gamma   90.00
#
_symmetry.space_group_name_H-M   'P 1'
#
loop_
_entity.id
_entity.type
_entity.pdbx_description
1 polymer ?
#
loop_
_entity_poly.entity_id
_entity_poly.type
_entity_poly.pdbx_seq_one_letter_code
_entity_poly.pdbx_strand_id
1 'polypeptide(L)'
;MQQRPQWLDELLSRIDRFENKLNKLDQINKLVTSLNSKVTKLENTTKALDDRFGQIESKSVCLEYKEKGSFLVCGDLNSRIGEIDDVLLNDNLDLNLFLHHPSDVNRKAYVISRNNYNKMKQKAQFKYKRRKGIELCDLASTEPRKFWSSIKRKVNYKCKIINETMMKHIESILGDSSLDLCEEVRNLIDNTVFDDINVTQLDSEITVDEVIASIKKNEVQ
;
A
#
# COMPACT_ATOMS: atom_id res chain seq x y z
N MET A 1 53.86 -14.74 -91.97
CA MET A 1 53.05 -14.60 -90.76
C MET A 1 52.32 -15.91 -90.54
N GLN A 2 52.70 -16.71 -89.53
CA GLN A 2 52.00 -17.97 -89.23
C GLN A 2 50.63 -17.64 -88.65
N GLN A 3 49.57 -18.15 -89.28
CA GLN A 3 48.20 -18.02 -88.77
C GLN A 3 48.06 -18.77 -87.45
N ARG A 4 47.38 -18.12 -86.49
CA ARG A 4 47.06 -18.72 -85.20
C ARG A 4 46.21 -19.98 -85.42
N PRO A 5 46.51 -21.11 -84.74
CA PRO A 5 45.70 -22.31 -84.86
C PRO A 5 44.28 -22.10 -84.31
N GLN A 6 43.27 -22.53 -85.06
CA GLN A 6 41.84 -22.35 -84.75
C GLN A 6 41.42 -22.95 -83.39
N TRP A 7 42.05 -24.07 -82.98
CA TRP A 7 41.79 -24.71 -81.69
C TRP A 7 42.17 -23.82 -80.50
N LEU A 8 43.14 -22.91 -80.67
CA LEU A 8 43.59 -22.01 -79.62
C LEU A 8 42.53 -20.94 -79.31
N ASP A 9 41.87 -20.40 -80.34
CA ASP A 9 40.80 -19.41 -80.18
C ASP A 9 39.56 -20.02 -79.51
N GLU A 10 39.26 -21.28 -79.83
CA GLU A 10 38.17 -22.01 -79.18
C GLU A 10 38.48 -22.31 -77.70
N LEU A 11 39.73 -22.64 -77.38
CA LEU A 11 40.17 -22.86 -76.00
C LEU A 11 40.11 -21.57 -75.19
N LEU A 12 40.58 -20.45 -75.73
CA LEU A 12 40.45 -19.13 -75.09
C LEU A 12 38.99 -18.75 -74.85
N SER A 13 38.11 -18.96 -75.83
CA SER A 13 36.67 -18.72 -75.66
C SER A 13 36.03 -19.62 -74.59
N ARG A 14 36.55 -20.83 -74.35
CA ARG A 14 36.10 -21.69 -73.24
C ARG A 14 36.61 -21.16 -71.90
N ILE A 15 37.86 -20.70 -71.82
CA ILE A 15 38.44 -20.10 -70.61
C ILE A 15 37.63 -18.85 -70.21
N ASP A 16 37.35 -17.93 -71.13
CA ASP A 16 36.56 -16.72 -70.84
C ASP A 16 35.17 -17.06 -70.31
N ARG A 17 34.54 -18.13 -70.85
CA ARG A 17 33.25 -18.62 -70.34
C ARG A 17 33.37 -19.19 -68.92
N PHE A 18 34.48 -19.83 -68.57
CA PHE A 18 34.72 -20.32 -67.21
C PHE A 18 35.00 -19.18 -66.23
N GLU A 19 35.81 -18.19 -66.60
CA GLU A 19 36.06 -17.00 -65.78
C GLU A 19 34.77 -16.24 -65.47
N ASN A 20 33.91 -16.08 -66.49
CA ASN A 20 32.59 -15.48 -66.29
C ASN A 20 31.69 -16.29 -65.33
N LYS A 21 31.75 -17.63 -65.38
CA LYS A 21 31.03 -18.48 -64.43
C LYS A 21 31.60 -18.36 -63.01
N LEU A 22 32.93 -18.28 -62.86
CA LEU A 22 33.60 -18.06 -61.58
C LEU A 22 33.21 -16.72 -60.94
N ASN A 23 33.16 -15.65 -61.73
CA ASN A 23 32.73 -14.34 -61.24
C ASN A 23 31.28 -14.33 -60.77
N LYS A 24 30.38 -15.04 -61.48
CA LYS A 24 28.99 -15.22 -61.05
C LYS A 24 28.90 -16.00 -59.74
N LEU A 25 29.73 -17.05 -59.56
CA LEU A 25 29.80 -17.82 -58.32
C LEU A 25 30.23 -16.95 -57.13
N ASP A 26 31.22 -16.08 -57.30
CA ASP A 26 31.66 -15.16 -56.24
C ASP A 26 30.56 -14.19 -55.82
N GLN A 27 29.81 -13.64 -56.78
CA GLN A 27 28.65 -12.78 -56.50
C GLN A 27 27.56 -13.53 -55.73
N ILE A 28 27.26 -14.77 -56.12
CA ILE A 28 26.29 -15.62 -55.41
C ILE A 28 26.77 -15.85 -53.97
N ASN A 29 28.05 -16.12 -53.77
CA ASN A 29 28.60 -16.39 -52.44
C ASN A 29 28.48 -15.17 -51.51
N LYS A 30 28.71 -13.96 -52.04
CA LYS A 30 28.47 -12.69 -51.33
C LYS A 30 26.99 -12.51 -50.94
N LEU A 31 26.06 -12.88 -51.82
CA LEU A 31 24.63 -12.83 -51.51
C LEU A 31 24.25 -13.85 -50.41
N VAL A 32 24.81 -15.06 -50.45
CA VAL A 32 24.57 -16.11 -49.45
C VAL A 32 25.05 -15.67 -48.06
N THR A 33 26.25 -15.11 -47.96
CA THR A 33 26.77 -14.61 -46.67
C THR A 33 25.91 -13.47 -46.11
N SER A 34 25.47 -12.54 -46.97
CA SER A 34 24.55 -11.47 -46.60
C SER A 34 23.21 -12.01 -46.09
N LEU A 35 22.63 -13.00 -46.80
CA LEU A 35 21.39 -13.67 -46.40
C LEU A 35 21.54 -14.37 -45.04
N ASN A 36 22.62 -15.13 -44.83
CA ASN A 36 22.88 -15.81 -43.56
C ASN A 36 22.93 -14.81 -42.39
N SER A 37 23.59 -13.66 -42.58
CA SER A 37 23.63 -12.63 -41.53
C SER A 37 22.24 -12.08 -41.18
N LYS A 38 21.34 -11.97 -42.16
CA LYS A 38 19.94 -11.55 -41.94
C LYS A 38 19.13 -12.63 -41.25
N VAL A 39 19.33 -13.90 -41.61
CA VAL A 39 18.68 -15.04 -40.97
C VAL A 39 19.05 -15.10 -39.49
N THR A 40 20.33 -14.98 -39.14
CA THR A 40 20.75 -14.97 -37.72
C THR A 40 20.14 -13.81 -36.93
N LYS A 41 19.99 -12.64 -37.55
CA LYS A 41 19.28 -11.51 -36.90
C LYS A 41 17.81 -11.82 -36.65
N LEU A 42 17.13 -12.43 -37.63
CA LEU A 42 15.74 -12.83 -37.49
C LEU A 42 15.57 -13.88 -36.37
N GLU A 43 16.42 -14.90 -36.32
CA GLU A 43 16.41 -15.92 -35.27
C GLU A 43 16.54 -15.31 -33.87
N ASN A 44 17.43 -14.34 -33.70
CA ASN A 44 17.59 -13.63 -32.43
C ASN A 44 16.35 -12.81 -32.06
N THR A 45 15.72 -12.14 -33.04
CA THR A 45 14.48 -11.41 -32.79
C THR A 45 13.32 -12.33 -32.44
N THR A 46 13.23 -13.51 -33.04
CA THR A 46 12.21 -14.53 -32.72
C THR A 46 12.37 -15.01 -31.29
N LYS A 47 13.59 -15.37 -30.85
CA LYS A 47 13.84 -15.78 -29.46
C LYS A 47 13.44 -14.69 -28.46
N ALA A 48 13.78 -13.43 -28.75
CA ALA A 48 13.40 -12.31 -27.88
C ALA A 48 11.87 -12.08 -27.83
N LEU A 49 11.15 -12.40 -28.90
CA LEU A 49 9.69 -12.36 -28.92
C LEU A 49 9.08 -13.51 -28.11
N ASP A 50 9.64 -14.72 -28.21
CA ASP A 50 9.20 -15.89 -27.43
C ASP A 50 9.34 -15.63 -25.92
N ASP A 51 10.48 -15.06 -25.49
CA ASP A 51 10.70 -14.68 -24.09
C ASP A 51 9.66 -13.66 -23.59
N ARG A 52 9.32 -12.67 -24.44
CA ARG A 52 8.30 -11.67 -24.12
C ARG A 52 6.91 -12.30 -24.06
N PHE A 53 6.61 -13.25 -24.94
CA PHE A 53 5.34 -13.95 -24.95
C PHE A 53 5.15 -14.75 -23.64
N GLY A 54 6.17 -15.49 -23.20
CA GLY A 54 6.12 -16.21 -21.92
C GLY A 54 5.92 -15.29 -20.71
N GLN A 55 6.50 -14.09 -20.71
CA GLN A 55 6.25 -13.08 -19.66
C GLN A 55 4.82 -12.55 -19.68
N ILE A 56 4.24 -12.35 -20.87
CA ILE A 56 2.84 -11.90 -21.02
C ILE A 56 1.89 -12.99 -20.52
N GLU A 57 2.11 -14.24 -20.90
CA GLU A 57 1.30 -15.38 -20.47
C GLU A 57 1.29 -15.52 -18.94
N SER A 58 2.47 -15.42 -18.32
CA SER A 58 2.60 -15.42 -16.85
C SER A 58 1.83 -14.27 -16.18
N LYS A 59 1.86 -13.06 -16.77
CA LYS A 59 1.10 -11.91 -16.27
C LYS A 59 -0.40 -12.09 -16.42
N SER A 60 -0.85 -12.70 -17.53
CA SER A 60 -2.26 -12.99 -17.78
C SER A 60 -2.83 -13.91 -16.69
N VAL A 61 -2.13 -15.00 -16.38
CA VAL A 61 -2.50 -15.94 -15.30
C VAL A 61 -2.61 -15.21 -13.96
N CYS A 62 -1.64 -14.35 -13.63
CA CYS A 62 -1.69 -13.56 -12.40
C CYS A 62 -2.93 -12.64 -12.32
N LEU A 63 -3.33 -12.04 -13.44
CA LEU A 63 -4.51 -11.17 -13.51
C LEU A 63 -5.80 -11.98 -13.34
N GLU A 64 -5.89 -13.17 -13.95
CA GLU A 64 -7.04 -14.07 -13.80
C GLU A 64 -7.25 -14.48 -12.33
N TYR A 65 -6.17 -14.81 -11.61
CA TYR A 65 -6.27 -15.11 -10.18
C TYR A 65 -6.73 -13.90 -9.35
N LYS A 66 -6.26 -12.69 -9.68
CA LYS A 66 -6.72 -11.47 -9.02
C LYS A 66 -8.21 -11.21 -9.27
N GLU A 67 -8.67 -11.41 -10.50
CA GLU A 67 -10.07 -11.24 -10.87
C GLU A 67 -10.97 -12.25 -10.14
N LYS A 68 -10.61 -13.53 -10.15
CA LYS A 68 -11.32 -14.58 -9.39
C LYS A 68 -11.34 -14.28 -7.89
N GLY A 69 -10.21 -13.82 -7.33
CA GLY A 69 -10.13 -13.38 -5.95
C GLY A 69 -11.07 -12.21 -5.65
N SER A 70 -11.14 -11.22 -6.55
CA SER A 70 -12.06 -10.08 -6.43
C SER A 70 -13.53 -10.52 -6.47
N PHE A 71 -13.89 -11.44 -7.37
CA PHE A 71 -15.25 -11.98 -7.47
C PHE A 71 -15.68 -12.67 -6.17
N LEU A 72 -14.82 -13.51 -5.60
CA LEU A 72 -15.08 -14.19 -4.32
C LEU A 72 -15.27 -13.20 -3.17
N VAL A 73 -14.45 -12.14 -3.11
CA VAL A 73 -14.57 -11.09 -2.09
C VAL A 73 -15.88 -10.32 -2.25
N CYS A 74 -16.27 -9.96 -3.46
CA CYS A 74 -17.55 -9.29 -3.73
C CYS A 74 -18.75 -10.17 -3.35
N GLY A 75 -18.69 -11.48 -3.64
CA GLY A 75 -19.72 -12.44 -3.24
C GLY A 75 -19.91 -12.53 -1.73
N ASP A 76 -18.81 -12.67 -0.96
CA ASP A 76 -18.86 -12.66 0.52
C ASP A 76 -19.44 -11.35 1.07
N LEU A 77 -19.04 -10.21 0.50
CA LEU A 77 -19.57 -8.91 0.90
C LEU A 77 -21.07 -8.80 0.62
N ASN A 78 -21.54 -9.22 -0.55
CA ASN A 78 -22.96 -9.17 -0.91
C ASN A 78 -23.81 -10.06 0.00
N SER A 79 -23.34 -11.28 0.30
CA SER A 79 -24.01 -12.18 1.24
C SER A 79 -24.11 -11.57 2.63
N ARG A 80 -23.04 -10.91 3.10
CA ARG A 80 -23.02 -10.27 4.42
C ARG A 80 -23.85 -9.00 4.50
N ILE A 81 -24.01 -8.26 3.40
CA ILE A 81 -24.92 -7.11 3.33
C ILE A 81 -26.37 -7.60 3.48
N GLY A 82 -26.77 -8.65 2.76
CA GLY A 82 -28.09 -9.26 2.93
C GLY A 82 -28.38 -9.69 4.37
N GLU A 83 -27.43 -10.39 5.01
CA GLU A 83 -27.57 -10.78 6.43
C GLU A 83 -27.71 -9.57 7.37
N ILE A 84 -27.06 -8.44 7.08
CA ILE A 84 -27.17 -7.23 7.89
C ILE A 84 -28.51 -6.53 7.66
N ASP A 85 -28.97 -6.46 6.42
CA ASP A 85 -30.25 -5.84 6.06
C ASP A 85 -31.41 -6.59 6.71
N ASP A 86 -31.39 -7.92 6.70
CA ASP A 86 -32.39 -8.76 7.37
C ASP A 86 -32.43 -8.53 8.89
N VAL A 87 -31.26 -8.36 9.52
CA VAL A 87 -31.17 -8.11 10.97
C VAL A 87 -31.61 -6.68 11.32
N LEU A 88 -31.24 -5.69 10.51
CA LEU A 88 -31.67 -4.31 10.71
C LEU A 88 -33.18 -4.14 10.51
N LEU A 89 -33.78 -4.88 9.56
CA LEU A 89 -35.22 -4.86 9.35
C LEU A 89 -35.96 -5.41 10.58
N ASN A 90 -35.47 -6.54 11.14
CA ASN A 90 -36.05 -7.17 12.31
C ASN A 90 -35.83 -6.35 13.60
N ASP A 91 -34.63 -5.81 13.83
CA ASP A 91 -34.34 -4.95 14.99
C ASP A 91 -35.24 -3.69 15.03
N ASN A 92 -35.52 -3.09 13.86
CA ASN A 92 -36.41 -1.93 13.76
C ASN A 92 -37.89 -2.31 13.95
N LEU A 93 -38.29 -3.52 13.55
CA LEU A 93 -39.64 -4.02 13.77
C LEU A 93 -39.88 -4.25 15.26
N ASP A 94 -38.95 -4.93 15.94
CA ASP A 94 -39.03 -5.23 17.37
C ASP A 94 -38.94 -3.97 18.24
N LEU A 95 -38.12 -3.00 17.85
CA LEU A 95 -38.05 -1.69 18.50
C LEU A 95 -39.38 -0.93 18.37
N ASN A 96 -39.96 -0.87 17.16
CA ASN A 96 -41.27 -0.24 16.96
C ASN A 96 -42.36 -0.94 17.76
N LEU A 97 -42.39 -2.28 17.76
CA LEU A 97 -43.37 -3.05 18.52
C LEU A 97 -43.29 -2.79 20.02
N PHE A 98 -42.07 -2.69 20.56
CA PHE A 98 -41.85 -2.38 21.98
C PHE A 98 -42.27 -0.93 22.32
N LEU A 99 -41.93 0.04 21.48
CA LEU A 99 -42.26 1.46 21.71
C LEU A 99 -43.77 1.72 21.68
N HIS A 100 -44.49 1.05 20.78
CA HIS A 100 -45.94 1.22 20.64
C HIS A 100 -46.75 0.31 21.58
N HIS A 101 -46.23 -0.86 21.94
CA HIS A 101 -46.87 -1.83 22.83
C HIS A 101 -45.86 -2.38 23.85
N PRO A 102 -45.60 -1.64 24.94
CA PRO A 102 -44.63 -2.05 25.96
C PRO A 102 -45.17 -3.22 26.78
N SER A 103 -44.94 -4.44 26.29
CA SER A 103 -45.19 -5.69 27.00
C SER A 103 -43.86 -6.36 27.34
N ASP A 104 -43.84 -7.20 28.38
CA ASP A 104 -42.65 -7.98 28.74
C ASP A 104 -42.21 -8.94 27.63
N VAL A 105 -43.16 -9.42 26.81
CA VAL A 105 -42.87 -10.24 25.64
C VAL A 105 -42.12 -9.43 24.58
N ASN A 106 -42.60 -8.23 24.26
CA ASN A 106 -41.97 -7.34 23.27
C ASN A 106 -40.61 -6.83 23.75
N ARG A 107 -40.48 -6.53 25.05
CA ARG A 107 -39.20 -6.16 25.68
C ARG A 107 -38.17 -7.27 25.52
N LYS A 108 -38.56 -8.53 25.80
CA LYS A 108 -37.66 -9.70 25.65
C LYS A 108 -37.26 -9.91 24.19
N ALA A 109 -38.20 -9.81 23.25
CA ALA A 109 -37.92 -9.90 21.81
C ALA A 109 -36.89 -8.85 21.37
N TYR A 110 -37.12 -7.57 21.69
CA TYR A 110 -36.18 -6.49 21.38
C TYR A 110 -34.77 -6.71 21.96
N VAL A 111 -34.68 -7.15 23.23
CA VAL A 111 -33.38 -7.44 23.87
C VAL A 111 -32.65 -8.59 23.17
N ILE A 112 -33.36 -9.63 22.74
CA ILE A 112 -32.78 -10.77 22.01
C ILE A 112 -32.25 -10.30 20.65
N SER A 113 -33.05 -9.58 19.86
CA SER A 113 -32.67 -9.08 18.54
C SER A 113 -31.47 -8.13 18.62
N ARG A 114 -31.50 -7.17 19.54
CA ARG A 114 -30.36 -6.27 19.82
C ARG A 114 -29.09 -7.01 20.23
N ASN A 115 -29.19 -8.06 21.03
CA ASN A 115 -28.04 -8.88 21.43
C ASN A 115 -27.47 -9.66 20.24
N ASN A 116 -28.33 -10.18 19.36
CA ASN A 116 -27.92 -10.86 18.14
C ASN A 116 -27.20 -9.91 17.18
N TYR A 117 -27.75 -8.71 16.95
CA TYR A 117 -27.10 -7.66 16.18
C TYR A 117 -25.71 -7.32 16.74
N ASN A 118 -25.59 -7.11 18.05
CA ASN A 118 -24.31 -6.80 18.68
C ASN A 118 -23.28 -7.92 18.50
N LYS A 119 -23.70 -9.19 18.63
CA LYS A 119 -22.82 -10.35 18.34
C LYS A 119 -22.36 -10.37 16.89
N MET A 120 -23.27 -10.14 15.94
CA MET A 120 -22.93 -10.09 14.51
C MET A 120 -21.97 -8.93 14.21
N LYS A 121 -22.23 -7.74 14.76
CA LYS A 121 -21.36 -6.57 14.66
C LYS A 121 -19.94 -6.86 15.18
N GLN A 122 -19.83 -7.47 16.36
CA GLN A 122 -18.52 -7.86 16.92
C GLN A 122 -17.80 -8.88 16.02
N LYS A 123 -18.50 -9.92 15.55
CA LYS A 123 -17.95 -10.93 14.62
C LYS A 123 -17.47 -10.29 13.31
N ALA A 124 -18.24 -9.37 12.76
CA ALA A 124 -17.89 -8.63 11.55
C ALA A 124 -16.65 -7.74 11.77
N GLN A 125 -16.57 -7.01 12.89
CA GLN A 125 -15.41 -6.21 13.25
C GLN A 125 -14.16 -7.06 13.43
N PHE A 126 -14.27 -8.22 14.09
CA PHE A 126 -13.15 -9.15 14.25
C PHE A 126 -12.65 -9.65 12.89
N LYS A 127 -13.56 -10.13 12.02
CA LYS A 127 -13.21 -10.55 10.64
C LYS A 127 -12.53 -9.44 9.85
N TYR A 128 -13.03 -8.20 9.94
CA TYR A 128 -12.43 -7.05 9.29
C TYR A 128 -11.01 -6.78 9.79
N LYS A 129 -10.80 -6.70 11.10
CA LYS A 129 -9.49 -6.47 11.71
C LYS A 129 -8.50 -7.57 11.32
N ARG A 130 -8.93 -8.84 11.30
CA ARG A 130 -8.10 -9.97 10.86
C ARG A 130 -7.68 -9.84 9.39
N ARG A 131 -8.62 -9.58 8.47
CA ARG A 131 -8.30 -9.37 7.05
C ARG A 131 -7.36 -8.19 6.85
N LYS A 132 -7.63 -7.07 7.53
CA LYS A 132 -6.76 -5.89 7.50
C LYS A 132 -5.35 -6.20 8.00
N GLY A 133 -5.22 -7.03 9.03
CA GLY A 133 -3.93 -7.51 9.52
C GLY A 133 -3.16 -8.31 8.46
N ILE A 134 -3.84 -9.21 7.74
CA ILE A 134 -3.24 -9.98 6.64
C ILE A 134 -2.79 -9.04 5.51
N GLU A 135 -3.67 -8.16 5.04
CA GLU A 135 -3.33 -7.16 4.02
C GLU A 135 -2.11 -6.32 4.41
N LEU A 136 -2.03 -5.91 5.68
CA LEU A 136 -0.88 -5.15 6.20
C LEU A 136 0.41 -5.98 6.22
N CYS A 137 0.34 -7.28 6.52
CA CYS A 137 1.51 -8.17 6.45
C CYS A 137 2.00 -8.33 4.99
N ASP A 138 1.07 -8.47 4.05
CA ASP A 138 1.37 -8.56 2.62
C ASP A 138 1.99 -7.24 2.10
N LEU A 139 1.44 -6.10 2.52
CA LEU A 139 1.96 -4.76 2.22
C LEU A 139 3.35 -4.52 2.83
N ALA A 140 3.59 -5.00 4.05
CA ALA A 140 4.93 -4.92 4.67
C ALA A 140 5.97 -5.68 3.85
N SER A 141 5.58 -6.82 3.29
CA SER A 141 6.48 -7.70 2.52
C SER A 141 6.73 -7.19 1.10
N THR A 142 5.72 -6.60 0.45
CA THR A 142 5.78 -6.15 -0.94
C THR A 142 6.20 -4.68 -1.09
N GLU A 143 5.67 -3.79 -0.25
CA GLU A 143 5.83 -2.33 -0.39
C GLU A 143 5.93 -1.61 0.99
N PRO A 144 7.09 -1.69 1.68
CA PRO A 144 7.24 -1.21 3.06
C PRO A 144 6.88 0.27 3.28
N ARG A 145 7.08 1.14 2.29
CA ARG A 145 6.73 2.57 2.40
C ARG A 145 5.22 2.80 2.44
N LYS A 146 4.44 2.02 1.68
CA LYS A 146 2.97 2.11 1.69
C LYS A 146 2.40 1.50 2.96
N PHE A 147 3.00 0.44 3.47
CA PHE A 147 2.70 -0.12 4.79
C PHE A 147 2.75 0.95 5.89
N TRP A 148 3.88 1.65 6.06
CA TRP A 148 4.01 2.70 7.07
C TRP A 148 3.01 3.84 6.87
N SER A 149 2.71 4.21 5.62
CA SER A 149 1.70 5.22 5.30
C SER A 149 0.28 4.78 5.67
N SER A 150 -0.01 3.48 5.59
CA SER A 150 -1.31 2.90 5.91
C SER A 150 -1.56 2.69 7.41
N ILE A 151 -0.50 2.53 8.21
CA ILE A 151 -0.60 2.33 9.67
C ILE A 151 -0.54 3.65 10.44
N LYS A 152 0.12 4.67 9.86
CA LYS A 152 0.08 6.02 10.42
C LYS A 152 -1.38 6.43 10.55
N ARG A 153 -1.87 6.53 11.78
CA ARG A 153 -3.15 7.16 12.06
C ARG A 153 -3.09 8.52 11.41
N LYS A 154 -3.95 8.79 10.43
CA LYS A 154 -4.23 10.16 10.02
C LYS A 154 -4.81 10.82 11.26
N VAL A 155 -3.95 11.49 12.02
CA VAL A 155 -4.39 12.33 13.12
C VAL A 155 -5.24 13.39 12.45
N ASN A 156 -6.54 13.19 12.48
CA ASN A 156 -7.48 14.20 12.06
C ASN A 156 -7.40 15.28 13.14
N TYR A 157 -6.47 16.23 12.98
CA TYR A 157 -6.39 17.46 13.78
C TYR A 157 -7.60 18.39 13.53
N LYS A 158 -8.73 17.85 13.09
CA LYS A 158 -10.00 18.56 13.11
C LYS A 158 -10.55 18.46 14.53
N CYS A 159 -9.96 19.21 15.44
CA CYS A 159 -10.75 19.73 16.55
C CYS A 159 -11.89 20.51 15.88
N LYS A 160 -13.11 19.95 15.89
CA LYS A 160 -14.29 20.62 15.32
C LYS A 160 -14.74 21.82 16.15
N ILE A 161 -14.13 22.01 17.31
CA ILE A 161 -14.35 23.16 18.16
C ILE A 161 -13.49 24.29 17.58
N ILE A 162 -14.14 25.22 16.92
CA ILE A 162 -13.52 26.47 16.47
C ILE A 162 -13.00 27.16 17.75
N ASN A 163 -11.77 27.67 17.73
CA ASN A 163 -11.15 28.29 18.91
C ASN A 163 -12.08 29.28 19.60
N GLU A 164 -12.86 30.05 18.84
CA GLU A 164 -13.86 30.97 19.37
C GLU A 164 -14.96 30.30 20.21
N THR A 165 -15.41 29.10 19.84
CA THR A 165 -16.41 28.34 20.62
C THR A 165 -15.80 27.81 21.91
N MET A 166 -14.52 27.39 21.87
CA MET A 166 -13.79 26.96 23.05
C MET A 166 -13.54 28.13 24.00
N MET A 167 -13.08 29.28 23.49
CA MET A 167 -12.80 30.47 24.29
C MET A 167 -14.09 31.04 24.88
N LYS A 168 -15.19 31.11 24.13
CA LYS A 168 -16.50 31.51 24.69
C LYS A 168 -16.99 30.57 25.80
N HIS A 169 -16.70 29.27 25.68
CA HIS A 169 -17.04 28.31 26.73
C HIS A 169 -16.16 28.50 27.98
N ILE A 170 -14.86 28.77 27.78
CA ILE A 170 -13.92 29.07 28.85
C ILE A 170 -14.30 30.39 29.55
N GLU A 171 -14.61 31.45 28.80
CA GLU A 171 -15.12 32.72 29.30
C GLU A 171 -16.46 32.53 30.03
N SER A 172 -17.33 31.67 29.52
CA SER A 172 -18.59 31.33 30.19
C SER A 172 -18.39 30.54 31.49
N ILE A 173 -17.34 29.74 31.61
CA ILE A 173 -17.02 28.99 32.83
C ILE A 173 -16.30 29.87 33.84
N LEU A 174 -15.37 30.72 33.38
CA LEU A 174 -14.53 31.57 34.23
C LEU A 174 -15.22 32.90 34.58
N GLY A 175 -16.27 33.28 33.85
CA GLY A 175 -16.94 34.57 33.96
C GLY A 175 -16.09 35.72 33.41
N ASP A 176 -16.70 36.90 33.27
CA ASP A 176 -16.07 38.16 32.78
C ASP A 176 -15.02 38.74 33.75
N SER A 177 -14.60 37.93 34.73
CA SER A 177 -13.56 38.29 35.67
C SER A 177 -12.23 38.12 34.96
N SER A 178 -11.72 39.23 34.40
CA SER A 178 -10.29 39.43 34.20
C SER A 178 -9.59 38.83 35.42
N LEU A 179 -8.97 37.67 35.24
CA LEU A 179 -8.25 36.95 36.28
C LEU A 179 -7.14 37.89 36.76
N ASP A 180 -7.42 38.63 37.82
CA ASP A 180 -6.39 39.07 38.75
C ASP A 180 -5.81 37.76 39.30
N LEU A 181 -4.82 37.23 38.57
CA LEU A 181 -4.09 36.03 38.93
C LEU A 181 -3.73 36.18 40.41
N CYS A 182 -4.26 35.28 41.24
CA CYS A 182 -4.04 35.34 42.68
C CYS A 182 -2.54 35.47 42.93
N GLU A 183 -2.13 36.27 43.92
CA GLU A 183 -0.73 36.61 44.16
C GLU A 183 0.19 35.37 44.20
N GLU A 184 -0.31 34.21 44.64
CA GLU A 184 0.40 32.92 44.61
C GLU A 184 0.72 32.43 43.20
N VAL A 185 -0.18 32.59 42.23
CA VAL A 185 0.02 32.20 40.82
C VAL A 185 0.94 33.21 40.13
N ARG A 186 0.82 34.51 40.43
CA ARG A 186 1.81 35.51 39.97
C ARG A 186 3.19 35.20 40.52
N ASN A 187 3.30 34.92 41.81
CA ASN A 187 4.57 34.54 42.42
C ASN A 187 5.12 33.24 41.82
N LEU A 188 4.30 32.28 41.40
CA LEU A 188 4.76 31.07 40.69
C LEU A 188 5.29 31.35 39.27
N ILE A 189 4.75 32.36 38.58
CA ILE A 189 5.19 32.78 37.24
C ILE A 189 6.41 33.70 37.33
N ASP A 190 6.43 34.62 38.29
CA ASP A 190 7.50 35.59 38.54
C ASP A 190 8.65 35.02 39.38
N ASN A 191 8.46 33.83 39.98
CA ASN A 191 9.55 33.09 40.59
C ASN A 191 10.52 32.68 39.48
N THR A 192 11.60 33.46 39.37
CA THR A 192 12.85 33.25 38.62
C THR A 192 13.55 31.91 38.91
N VAL A 193 12.91 30.99 39.62
CA VAL A 193 13.36 29.60 39.84
C VAL A 193 13.54 28.86 38.50
N PHE A 194 12.87 29.30 37.43
CA PHE A 194 13.05 28.73 36.10
C PHE A 194 14.22 29.33 35.30
N ASP A 195 14.78 30.48 35.70
CA ASP A 195 15.90 31.12 34.99
C ASP A 195 17.24 30.41 35.23
N ASP A 196 17.35 29.65 36.33
CA ASP A 196 18.53 28.84 36.66
C ASP A 196 18.43 27.37 36.17
N ILE A 197 17.37 27.01 35.43
CA ILE A 197 17.29 25.68 34.82
C ILE A 197 18.22 25.65 33.61
N ASN A 198 19.42 25.14 33.83
CA ASN A 198 20.38 24.90 32.76
C ASN A 198 19.84 23.82 31.81
N VAL A 199 19.18 24.24 30.74
CA VAL A 199 18.52 23.37 29.76
C VAL A 199 19.51 22.35 29.15
N THR A 200 20.81 22.65 29.11
CA THR A 200 21.82 21.69 28.63
C THR A 200 22.05 20.50 29.57
N GLN A 201 21.71 20.60 30.85
CA GLN A 201 21.73 19.47 31.78
C GLN A 201 20.51 18.55 31.63
N LEU A 202 19.37 19.07 31.14
CA LEU A 202 18.17 18.24 30.93
C LEU A 202 18.34 17.19 29.83
N ASP A 203 19.23 17.45 28.87
CA ASP A 203 19.57 16.52 27.77
C ASP A 203 20.79 15.64 28.08
N SER A 204 21.39 15.75 29.26
CA SER A 204 22.49 14.87 29.66
C SER A 204 21.97 13.47 30.06
N GLU A 205 22.70 12.41 29.69
CA GLU A 205 22.32 11.04 30.05
C GLU A 205 22.35 10.88 31.57
N ILE A 206 21.21 10.54 32.17
CA ILE A 206 21.10 10.27 33.61
C ILE A 206 22.10 9.18 33.99
N THR A 207 23.06 9.54 34.85
CA THR A 207 24.10 8.59 35.27
C THR A 207 23.60 7.73 36.43
N VAL A 208 24.10 6.49 36.51
CA VAL A 208 23.74 5.56 37.58
C VAL A 208 24.07 6.12 38.97
N ASP A 209 25.13 6.92 39.07
CA ASP A 209 25.56 7.54 40.32
C ASP A 209 24.59 8.63 40.82
N GLU A 210 23.98 9.39 39.91
CA GLU A 210 22.94 10.39 40.25
C GLU A 210 21.65 9.72 40.76
N VAL A 211 21.29 8.57 40.18
CA VAL A 211 20.15 7.77 40.66
C VAL A 211 20.41 7.25 42.07
N ILE A 212 21.61 6.72 42.33
CA ILE A 212 22.01 6.23 43.66
C ILE A 212 22.03 7.37 44.69
N ALA A 213 22.54 8.55 44.31
CA ALA A 213 22.58 9.72 45.19
C ALA A 213 21.16 10.20 45.55
N SER A 214 20.24 10.19 44.58
CA SER A 214 18.84 10.59 44.77
C SER A 214 18.07 9.64 45.68
N ILE A 215 18.33 8.33 45.55
CA ILE A 215 17.74 7.30 46.44
C ILE A 215 18.22 7.53 47.88
N LYS A 216 19.52 7.72 48.10
CA LYS A 216 20.08 7.99 49.44
C LYS A 216 19.54 9.28 50.06
N LYS A 217 19.27 10.31 49.27
CA LYS A 217 18.74 11.59 49.75
C LYS A 217 17.31 11.45 50.29
N ASN A 218 16.52 10.52 49.73
CA ASN A 218 15.16 10.21 50.19
C ASN A 218 15.12 9.26 51.40
N GLU A 219 16.23 8.58 51.73
CA GLU A 219 16.33 7.74 52.92
C GLU A 219 16.71 8.53 54.20
N VAL A 220 17.03 9.82 54.07
CA VAL A 220 17.44 10.71 55.19
C VAL A 220 16.36 11.76 55.53
N GLN A 221 15.18 11.70 54.90
CA GLN A 221 13.98 12.45 55.31
C GLN A 221 12.98 11.54 56.02
#